data_AF-A0A376JXZ8-F1
#
_entry.id   AF-A0A376JXZ8-F1
#
_cell.length_a   1.000
_cell.length_b   1.000
_cell.length_c   1.000
_cell.angle_alpha   90.00
_cell.angle_beta   90.00
_cell.angle_gamma   90.00
#
_symmetry.space_group_name_H-M   'P 1'
#
loop_
_entity.id
_entity.type
_entity.pdbx_description
1 polymer ?
#
loop_
_entity_poly.entity_id
_entity_poly.type
_entity_poly.pdbx_seq_one_letter_code
_entity_poly.pdbx_strand_id
1 'polypeptide(L)' 'MDQEYKTLVNKALERFHFRLNTSGVQAEHAAYDSLARAIRSLYDVAFYADDLDAINELSELVRDTEYGVRIEPYKLGNIA' A
#
# COMPACT_ATOMS: atom_id res chain seq x y z
N MET A 1 9.00 -9.55 -2.77
CA MET A 1 7.53 -9.52 -2.85
C MET A 1 7.02 -9.88 -4.26
N ASP A 2 6.04 -10.78 -4.32
CA ASP A 2 5.41 -11.27 -5.56
C ASP A 2 4.51 -10.24 -6.26
N GLN A 3 3.86 -10.66 -7.35
CA GLN A 3 3.01 -9.78 -8.16
C GLN A 3 1.64 -9.53 -7.52
N GLU A 4 1.10 -10.49 -6.78
CA GLU A 4 -0.17 -10.42 -6.09
C GLU A 4 -0.17 -9.30 -5.05
N TYR A 5 0.85 -9.26 -4.18
CA TYR A 5 0.98 -8.18 -3.20
C TYR A 5 1.20 -6.82 -3.89
N LYS A 6 2.06 -6.75 -4.91
CA LYS A 6 2.29 -5.48 -5.66
C LYS A 6 0.99 -4.96 -6.29
N THR A 7 0.15 -5.86 -6.79
CA THR A 7 -1.17 -5.52 -7.33
C THR A 7 -2.09 -4.96 -6.24
N LEU A 8 -2.10 -5.56 -5.06
CA LEU A 8 -2.92 -5.09 -3.93
C LEU A 8 -2.43 -3.73 -3.40
N VAL A 9 -1.11 -3.52 -3.33
CA VAL A 9 -0.53 -2.21 -3.00
C VAL A 9 -0.95 -1.15 -4.01
N ASN A 10 -0.84 -1.44 -5.31
CA ASN A 10 -1.29 -0.51 -6.36
C ASN A 10 -2.77 -0.15 -6.22
N LYS A 11 -3.65 -1.12 -5.95
CA LYS A 11 -5.08 -0.86 -5.71
C LYS A 11 -5.32 0.01 -4.46
N ALA A 12 -4.51 -0.16 -3.41
CA ALA A 12 -4.59 0.68 -2.22
C ALA A 12 -4.17 2.12 -2.54
N LEU A 13 -3.11 2.32 -3.32
CA LEU A 13 -2.65 3.62 -3.79
C LEU A 13 -3.67 4.31 -4.71
N GLU A 14 -4.28 3.57 -5.64
CA GLU A 14 -5.36 4.08 -6.51
C GLU A 14 -6.53 4.62 -5.68
N ARG A 15 -6.96 3.86 -4.67
CA ARG A 15 -8.04 4.29 -3.76
C ARG A 15 -7.65 5.51 -2.94
N PHE A 16 -6.40 5.56 -2.48
CA PHE A 16 -5.85 6.71 -1.76
C PHE A 16 -5.90 7.98 -2.62
N HIS A 17 -5.35 7.92 -3.83
CA HIS A 17 -5.37 9.06 -4.77
C HIS A 17 -6.78 9.46 -5.18
N PHE A 18 -7.67 8.49 -5.40
CA PHE A 18 -9.07 8.77 -5.67
C PHE A 18 -9.70 9.59 -4.54
N ARG A 19 -9.52 9.17 -3.27
CA ARG A 19 -10.07 9.88 -2.10
C ARG A 19 -9.52 11.30 -1.97
N LEU A 20 -8.21 11.48 -2.15
CA LEU A 20 -7.60 12.81 -2.12
C LEU A 20 -8.18 13.73 -3.19
N ASN A 21 -8.35 13.21 -4.42
CA ASN A 21 -8.89 13.98 -5.54
C ASN A 21 -10.38 14.32 -5.36
N THR A 22 -11.18 13.45 -4.74
CA THR A 22 -12.64 13.67 -4.61
C THR A 22 -13.03 14.48 -3.39
N SER A 23 -12.25 14.43 -2.32
CA SER A 23 -12.71 14.90 -0.99
C SER A 23 -11.81 15.98 -0.38
N GLY A 24 -10.71 16.35 -1.03
CA GLY A 24 -9.84 17.45 -0.64
C GLY A 24 -9.18 17.26 0.74
N VAL A 25 -8.67 18.37 1.31
CA VAL A 25 -7.85 18.40 2.53
C VAL A 25 -8.55 17.74 3.74
N GLN A 26 -9.88 17.80 3.82
CA GLN A 26 -10.62 17.19 4.93
C GLN A 26 -10.56 15.65 4.96
N ALA A 27 -10.30 15.02 3.82
CA ALA A 27 -10.18 13.57 3.72
C ALA A 27 -8.74 13.08 3.73
N GLU A 28 -7.75 13.96 3.77
CA GLU A 28 -6.34 13.61 3.66
C GLU A 28 -5.91 12.66 4.78
N HIS A 29 -6.19 13.02 6.03
CA HIS A 29 -5.87 12.18 7.19
C HIS A 29 -6.54 10.80 7.09
N ALA A 30 -7.83 10.77 6.77
CA ALA A 30 -8.58 9.52 6.60
C ALA A 30 -8.08 8.68 5.42
N ALA A 31 -7.56 9.30 4.36
CA ALA A 31 -6.97 8.63 3.22
C ALA A 31 -5.64 7.97 3.61
N TYR A 32 -4.76 8.70 4.31
CA TYR A 32 -3.51 8.15 4.84
C TYR A 32 -3.75 7.02 5.83
N ASP A 33 -4.68 7.18 6.79
CA ASP A 33 -5.06 6.12 7.73
C ASP A 33 -5.57 4.87 7.00
N SER A 34 -6.38 5.07 5.96
CA SER A 34 -6.89 3.97 5.14
C SER A 34 -5.78 3.27 4.35
N LEU A 35 -4.79 4.02 3.85
CA LEU A 35 -3.65 3.47 3.13
C LEU A 35 -2.75 2.67 4.08
N ALA A 36 -2.36 3.26 5.21
CA ALA A 36 -1.54 2.61 6.23
C ALA A 36 -2.19 1.32 6.74
N ARG A 37 -3.51 1.34 7.00
CA ARG A 37 -4.25 0.13 7.39
C ARG A 37 -4.25 -0.94 6.29
N ALA A 38 -4.41 -0.56 5.02
CA ALA A 38 -4.37 -1.52 3.92
C ALA A 38 -2.99 -2.19 3.79
N ILE A 39 -1.91 -1.41 3.83
CA ILE A 39 -0.54 -1.95 3.76
C ILE A 39 -0.24 -2.82 4.97
N ARG A 40 -0.67 -2.43 6.17
CA ARG A 40 -0.49 -3.23 7.40
C ARG A 40 -1.24 -4.56 7.34
N SER A 41 -2.46 -4.58 6.78
CA SER A 41 -3.18 -5.84 6.57
C SER A 41 -2.47 -6.76 5.56
N LEU A 42 -1.81 -6.20 4.53
CA LEU A 42 -0.98 -7.01 3.62
C LEU A 42 0.26 -7.56 4.33
N TYR A 43 0.90 -6.75 5.18
CA TYR A 43 2.01 -7.19 6.03
C TYR A 43 1.60 -8.36 6.92
N ASP A 44 0.45 -8.26 7.60
CA ASP A 44 -0.06 -9.34 8.47
C ASP A 44 -0.30 -10.63 7.65
N VAL A 45 -0.85 -10.52 6.44
CA VAL A 45 -1.03 -11.68 5.54
C VAL A 45 0.32 -12.30 5.17
N ALA A 46 1.32 -11.49 4.80
CA ALA A 46 2.67 -11.98 4.47
C ALA A 46 3.33 -12.65 5.67
N PHE A 47 3.15 -12.09 6.87
CA PHE A 47 3.62 -12.66 8.12
C PHE A 47 3.01 -14.04 8.39
N TYR A 48 1.69 -14.18 8.29
CA TYR A 48 1.03 -15.47 8.49
C TYR A 48 1.31 -16.51 7.39
N ALA A 49 1.76 -16.06 6.21
CA ALA A 49 2.16 -16.92 5.11
C ALA A 49 3.65 -17.33 5.14
N ASP A 50 4.42 -16.85 6.13
CA ASP A 50 5.89 -16.99 6.20
C ASP A 50 6.62 -16.49 4.93
N ASP A 51 6.06 -15.49 4.23
CA ASP A 51 6.67 -14.89 3.04
C ASP A 51 7.66 -13.77 3.46
N LEU A 52 8.91 -14.16 3.73
CA LEU A 52 9.97 -13.24 4.14
C LEU A 52 10.23 -12.12 3.13
N ASP A 53 10.11 -12.40 1.83
CA ASP A 53 10.36 -11.41 0.79
C ASP A 53 9.25 -10.35 0.75
N ALA A 54 8.00 -10.74 1.01
CA ALA A 54 6.89 -9.80 1.16
C ALA A 54 6.96 -9.05 2.50
N ILE A 55 7.29 -9.73 3.61
CA ILE A 55 7.44 -9.11 4.93
C ILE A 55 8.45 -7.97 4.90
N ASN A 56 9.63 -8.19 4.30
CA ASN A 56 10.68 -7.17 4.23
C ASN A 56 10.21 -5.93 3.47
N GLU A 57 9.68 -6.09 2.25
CA GLU A 57 9.20 -4.96 1.44
C GLU A 57 7.99 -4.27 2.08
N LEU A 58 7.01 -5.01 2.59
CA LEU A 58 5.81 -4.44 3.22
C LEU A 58 6.15 -3.70 4.53
N SER A 59 7.17 -4.12 5.27
CA SER A 59 7.61 -3.42 6.48
C SER A 59 8.14 -2.01 6.17
N GLU A 60 8.84 -1.85 5.04
CA GLU A 60 9.27 -0.54 4.55
C GLU A 60 8.07 0.31 4.15
N LEU A 61 7.11 -0.27 3.44
CA LEU A 61 5.90 0.45 3.05
C LEU A 61 5.04 0.88 4.24
N VAL A 62 4.89 0.05 5.28
CA VAL A 62 4.18 0.43 6.51
C VAL A 62 4.85 1.66 7.11
N ARG A 63 6.18 1.60 7.30
CA ARG A 63 6.96 2.73 7.82
C ARG A 63 6.74 3.98 6.98
N ASP A 64 6.87 3.87 5.67
CA ASP A 64 6.75 4.99 4.75
C ASP A 64 5.33 5.60 4.78
N THR A 65 4.27 4.79 4.90
CA THR A 65 2.90 5.32 5.09
C THR A 65 2.72 6.06 6.42
N GLU A 66 3.33 5.59 7.51
CA GLU A 66 3.24 6.21 8.84
C GLU A 66 3.99 7.56 8.90
N TYR A 67 5.06 7.72 8.12
CA TYR A 67 5.81 8.98 8.01
C TYR A 67 5.32 9.92 6.89
N GLY A 68 4.27 9.55 6.17
CA GLY A 68 3.75 10.35 5.05
C GLY A 68 4.72 10.43 3.86
N VAL A 69 5.59 9.44 3.71
CA VAL A 69 6.48 9.33 2.55
C VAL A 69 5.66 8.98 1.32
N ARG A 70 5.96 9.63 0.19
CA ARG A 70 5.30 9.33 -1.08
C ARG A 70 5.73 7.95 -1.57
N ILE A 71 4.76 7.05 -1.71
CA ILE A 71 4.93 5.71 -2.28
C ILE A 71 4.50 5.75 -3.75
N GLU A 72 5.38 5.32 -4.65
CA GLU A 72 5.06 5.19 -6.07
C GLU A 72 4.42 3.82 -6.37
N PRO A 73 3.46 3.74 -7.30
CA PRO A 73 2.92 2.47 -7.76
C PRO A 73 4.01 1.57 -8.37
N TYR A 74 3.90 0.28 -8.12
CA TYR A 74 4.75 -0.72 -8.78
C TYR A 74 4.44 -0.78 -10.28
N LYS A 75 5.49 -0.79 -11.09
CA LYS A 75 5.39 -1.10 -12.52
C LYS A 75 5.19 -2.60 -12.68
N LEU A 76 3.94 -3.01 -12.83
CA LEU A 76 3.62 -4.39 -13.18
C LEU A 76 3.85 -4.54 -14.69
N GLY A 77 4.63 -5.54 -15.10
CA GLY A 77 4.73 -5.89 -16.51
C GLY A 77 3.35 -6.26 -17.05
N ASN A 78 3.08 -6.00 -18.33
CA ASN A 78 1.88 -6.53 -18.97
C ASN A 78 1.90 -8.06 -18.81
N ILE A 79 0.93 -8.59 -18.06
CA ILE A 79 0.54 -9.98 -18.24
C ILE A 79 -0.10 -10.01 -19.62
N ALA A 80 0.69 -10.40 -20.63
CA ALA A 80 0.20 -10.68 -21.97
C ALA A 80 -0.55 -12.02 -21.98
#